data_AF-A0A1Z5KSR9-F1
#
_entry.id   AF-A0A1Z5KSR9-F1
#
_cell.length_a   1.000
_cell.length_b   1.000
_cell.length_c   1.000
_cell.angle_alpha   90.00
_cell.angle_beta   90.00
_cell.angle_gamma   90.00
#
_symmetry.space_group_name_H-M   'P 1'
#
loop_
_entity.id
_entity.type
_entity.pdbx_description
1 polymer ?
#
loop_
_entity_poly.entity_id
_entity_poly.type
_entity_poly.pdbx_seq_one_letter_code
_entity_poly.pdbx_strand_id
1 'polypeptide(L)'
;MSRRRRGTPLFGHMMAVFFFLILLFSTRADNDNNNSIEIAVVACGKARVEEAMVSTRSAILSTTEPLTFHIVHDDQNLIFDFTTLPATFHFYPAQLPEPYAHLFAPCVAQRLFLHDVLPESVPKVLYVDADTIFLDDVARL
;
A
#
# COMPACT_ATOMS: atom_id res chain seq x y z
N MET A 1 8.29 -19.38 -66.59
CA MET A 1 7.45 -19.01 -65.43
C MET A 1 8.26 -19.15 -64.16
N SER A 2 8.72 -18.03 -63.58
CA SER A 2 9.56 -18.00 -62.38
C SER A 2 8.69 -17.95 -61.12
N ARG A 3 8.79 -18.96 -60.25
CA ARG A 3 8.13 -18.99 -58.93
C ARG A 3 8.99 -18.22 -57.93
N ARG A 4 8.58 -16.99 -57.63
CA ARG A 4 9.13 -16.12 -56.58
C ARG A 4 8.84 -16.75 -55.20
N ARG A 5 9.85 -17.32 -54.53
CA ARG A 5 9.75 -17.69 -53.11
C ARG A 5 9.74 -16.41 -52.28
N ARG A 6 8.61 -16.10 -51.62
CA ARG A 6 8.53 -15.06 -50.59
C ARG A 6 9.15 -15.62 -49.31
N GLY A 7 10.28 -15.08 -48.88
CA GLY A 7 10.77 -15.27 -47.52
C GLY A 7 9.85 -14.55 -46.54
N THR A 8 9.41 -15.26 -45.51
CA THR A 8 8.66 -14.72 -44.38
C THR A 8 9.61 -13.90 -43.47
N PRO A 9 9.20 -12.74 -42.94
CA PRO A 9 10.08 -11.89 -42.16
C PRO A 9 10.21 -12.43 -40.72
N LEU A 10 11.24 -13.24 -40.47
CA LEU A 10 11.60 -13.73 -39.12
C LEU A 10 11.99 -12.58 -38.15
N PHE A 11 12.32 -11.41 -38.71
CA PHE A 11 12.82 -10.24 -37.99
C PHE A 11 11.74 -9.56 -37.11
N GLY A 12 10.47 -9.60 -37.53
CA GLY A 12 9.37 -8.97 -36.79
C GLY A 12 9.03 -9.72 -35.49
N HIS A 13 9.11 -11.05 -35.49
CA HIS A 13 8.84 -11.86 -34.30
C HIS A 13 9.94 -11.70 -33.24
N MET A 14 11.21 -11.64 -33.64
CA MET A 14 12.30 -11.39 -32.69
C MET A 14 12.17 -10.02 -32.01
N MET A 15 11.80 -8.99 -32.76
CA MET A 15 11.59 -7.64 -32.19
C MET A 15 10.39 -7.59 -31.26
N ALA A 16 9.29 -8.27 -31.58
CA ALA A 16 8.13 -8.34 -30.70
C ALA A 16 8.43 -9.08 -29.40
N VAL A 17 9.20 -10.19 -29.45
CA VAL A 17 9.62 -10.94 -28.27
C VAL A 17 10.58 -10.11 -27.42
N PHE A 18 11.51 -9.38 -28.04
CA PHE A 18 12.44 -8.51 -27.31
C PHE A 18 11.70 -7.33 -26.65
N PHE A 19 10.70 -6.76 -27.32
CA PHE A 19 9.85 -5.70 -26.77
C PHE A 19 8.96 -6.22 -25.62
N PHE A 20 8.40 -7.43 -25.75
CA PHE A 20 7.66 -8.08 -24.67
C PHE A 20 8.56 -8.42 -23.48
N LEU A 21 9.80 -8.87 -23.71
CA LEU A 21 10.79 -9.09 -22.66
C LEU A 21 11.16 -7.77 -21.99
N ILE A 22 11.42 -6.69 -22.73
CA ILE A 22 11.70 -5.37 -22.15
C ILE A 22 10.51 -4.85 -21.33
N LEU A 23 9.27 -5.08 -21.78
CA LEU A 23 8.06 -4.71 -21.02
C LEU A 23 7.89 -5.59 -19.77
N LEU A 24 8.14 -6.89 -19.85
CA LEU A 24 8.13 -7.80 -18.70
C LEU A 24 9.26 -7.51 -17.69
N PHE A 25 10.41 -7.00 -18.16
CA PHE A 25 11.53 -6.59 -17.30
C PHE A 25 11.37 -5.17 -16.74
N SER A 26 10.68 -4.26 -17.44
CA SER A 26 10.48 -2.87 -16.96
C SER A 26 9.47 -2.75 -15.83
N THR A 27 8.55 -3.71 -15.66
CA THR A 27 7.58 -3.67 -14.55
C THR A 27 8.16 -4.11 -13.20
N ARG A 28 9.47 -4.40 -13.12
CA ARG A 28 10.13 -4.79 -11.87
C ARG A 28 11.43 -4.02 -11.64
N ALA A 29 11.39 -2.72 -11.83
CA ALA A 29 12.33 -1.82 -11.18
C ALA A 29 11.67 -1.33 -9.89
N ASP A 30 11.80 -2.12 -8.81
CA ASP A 30 11.50 -1.65 -7.46
C ASP A 30 12.40 -0.44 -7.21
N ASN A 31 11.80 0.74 -7.10
CA ASN A 31 12.53 1.97 -6.83
C ASN A 31 12.80 2.00 -5.32
N ASP A 32 13.71 1.13 -4.88
CA ASP A 32 14.13 0.83 -3.50
C ASP A 32 14.90 2.01 -2.84
N ASN A 33 14.50 3.24 -3.13
CA ASN A 33 15.18 4.45 -2.70
C ASN A 33 14.58 5.04 -1.41
N ASN A 34 13.59 4.38 -0.81
CA ASN A 34 13.07 4.76 0.50
C ASN A 34 12.76 3.50 1.30
N ASN A 35 13.72 3.07 2.12
CA ASN A 35 13.64 1.87 2.95
C ASN A 35 12.77 2.13 4.21
N SER A 36 11.59 2.71 4.01
CA SER A 36 10.63 3.01 5.07
C SER A 36 9.82 1.77 5.40
N ILE A 37 9.45 1.61 6.67
CA ILE A 37 8.53 0.57 7.11
C ILE A 37 7.10 1.10 6.93
N GLU A 38 6.37 0.48 6.02
CA GLU A 38 5.00 0.82 5.67
C GLU A 38 4.03 0.09 6.64
N ILE A 39 3.27 0.86 7.41
CA ILE A 39 2.31 0.36 8.41
C ILE A 39 0.90 0.81 8.03
N ALA A 40 -0.06 -0.11 7.96
CA ALA A 40 -1.46 0.20 7.70
C ALA A 40 -2.31 0.07 8.96
N VAL A 41 -3.16 1.07 9.21
CA VAL A 41 -4.11 1.10 10.33
C VAL A 41 -5.48 1.52 9.80
N VAL A 42 -6.53 0.83 10.22
CA VAL A 42 -7.92 1.23 9.98
C VAL A 42 -8.48 1.79 11.27
N ALA A 43 -8.86 3.06 11.27
CA ALA A 43 -9.32 3.77 12.47
C ALA A 43 -10.58 4.59 12.15
N CYS A 44 -11.73 4.12 12.64
CA CYS A 44 -13.02 4.71 12.33
C CYS A 44 -13.85 5.01 13.57
N GLY A 45 -14.46 6.19 13.57
CA GLY A 45 -15.05 6.78 14.77
C GLY A 45 -14.00 7.27 15.78
N LYS A 46 -14.44 8.21 16.63
CA LYS A 46 -13.55 8.95 17.54
C LYS A 46 -12.72 8.06 18.48
N ALA A 47 -13.29 6.99 19.03
CA ALA A 47 -12.57 6.11 19.95
C ALA A 47 -11.41 5.38 19.27
N ARG A 48 -11.62 4.82 18.07
CA ARG A 48 -10.57 4.11 17.33
C ARG A 48 -9.48 5.04 16.81
N VAL A 49 -9.80 6.30 16.55
CA VAL A 49 -8.79 7.32 16.19
C VAL A 49 -7.84 7.57 17.35
N GLU A 50 -8.35 7.78 18.56
CA GLU A 50 -7.49 7.99 19.75
C GLU A 50 -6.60 6.76 20.02
N GLU A 51 -7.16 5.54 19.90
CA GLU A 51 -6.39 4.29 20.01
C GLU A 51 -5.30 4.20 18.95
N ALA A 52 -5.63 4.45 17.67
CA ALA A 52 -4.67 4.45 16.57
C ALA A 52 -3.57 5.50 16.78
N MET A 53 -3.89 6.68 17.33
CA MET A 53 -2.89 7.70 17.65
C MET A 53 -1.91 7.22 18.72
N VAL A 54 -2.38 6.50 19.74
CA VAL A 54 -1.52 5.89 20.76
C VAL A 54 -0.66 4.78 20.15
N SER A 55 -1.26 3.93 19.31
CA SER A 55 -0.57 2.87 18.57
C SER A 55 0.57 3.43 17.71
N THR A 56 0.29 4.42 16.86
CA THR A 56 1.27 5.14 16.03
C THR A 56 2.41 5.72 16.86
N ARG A 57 2.10 6.41 17.97
CA ARG A 57 3.13 6.99 18.84
C ARG A 57 4.02 5.91 19.45
N SER A 58 3.45 4.76 19.84
CA SER A 58 4.25 3.67 20.39
C SER A 58 5.23 3.08 19.37
N ALA A 59 4.81 2.89 18.11
CA ALA A 59 5.70 2.45 17.03
C ALA A 59 6.85 3.43 16.77
N ILE A 60 6.53 4.73 16.71
CA ILE A 60 7.52 5.79 16.50
C ILE A 60 8.53 5.86 17.66
N LEU A 61 8.08 5.59 18.90
CA LEU A 61 8.97 5.56 20.05
C LEU A 61 9.86 4.30 20.09
N SER A 62 9.40 3.18 19.54
CA SER A 62 10.10 1.90 19.61
C SER A 62 11.04 1.63 18.43
N THR A 63 10.91 2.36 17.32
CA THR A 63 11.59 2.08 16.04
C THR A 63 12.45 3.25 15.60
N THR A 64 13.63 2.98 15.03
CA THR A 64 14.57 4.02 14.58
C THR A 64 14.48 4.31 13.09
N GLU A 65 14.02 3.33 12.33
CA GLU A 65 13.85 3.32 10.90
C GLU A 65 12.71 4.27 10.49
N PRO A 66 12.77 4.88 9.29
CA PRO A 66 11.67 5.69 8.81
C PRO A 66 10.37 4.89 8.80
N LEU A 67 9.31 5.47 9.34
CA LEU A 67 7.97 4.88 9.32
C LEU A 67 7.06 5.67 8.38
N THR A 68 6.28 4.94 7.59
CA THR A 68 5.17 5.48 6.81
C THR A 68 3.88 4.85 7.31
N PHE A 69 2.90 5.66 7.71
CA PHE A 69 1.59 5.19 8.14
C PHE A 69 0.55 5.44 7.06
N HIS A 70 -0.16 4.38 6.67
CA HIS A 70 -1.36 4.42 5.85
C HIS A 70 -2.60 4.27 6.73
N ILE A 71 -3.32 5.36 6.91
CA ILE A 71 -4.44 5.45 7.84
C ILE A 71 -5.75 5.52 7.05
N VAL A 72 -6.57 4.48 7.20
CA VAL A 72 -7.89 4.42 6.57
C VAL A 72 -8.96 4.81 7.59
N HIS A 73 -9.78 5.80 7.27
CA HIS A 73 -10.75 6.39 8.20
C HIS A 73 -12.10 6.74 7.53
N ASP A 74 -13.18 6.81 8.31
CA ASP A 74 -14.55 7.04 7.82
C ASP A 74 -14.99 8.51 7.79
N ASP A 75 -14.34 9.38 8.56
CA ASP A 75 -14.76 10.79 8.69
C ASP A 75 -13.58 11.76 8.50
N GLN A 76 -13.77 12.73 7.60
CA GLN A 76 -12.80 13.78 7.28
C GLN A 76 -12.65 14.83 8.39
N ASN A 77 -13.61 14.89 9.32
CA ASN A 77 -13.55 15.79 10.46
C ASN A 77 -12.77 15.21 11.64
N LEU A 78 -12.36 13.93 11.56
CA LEU A 78 -11.50 13.33 12.58
C LEU A 78 -10.10 13.93 12.45
N ILE A 79 -9.67 14.59 13.52
CA ILE A 79 -8.38 15.28 13.57
C ILE A 79 -7.34 14.28 14.08
N PHE A 80 -6.44 13.89 13.18
CA PHE A 80 -5.22 13.19 13.54
C PHE A 80 -4.11 14.22 13.82
N ASP A 81 -3.77 14.44 15.10
CA ASP A 81 -2.66 15.32 15.45
C ASP A 81 -1.32 14.58 15.39
N PHE A 82 -0.76 14.52 14.18
CA PHE A 82 0.55 13.94 13.87
C PHE A 82 1.56 14.98 13.37
N THR A 83 1.22 16.27 13.41
CA THR A 83 1.99 17.36 12.77
C THR A 83 3.44 17.48 13.24
N THR A 84 3.75 16.95 14.43
CA THR A 84 5.07 17.01 15.06
C THR A 84 5.80 15.67 15.09
N LEU A 85 5.18 14.59 14.57
CA LEU A 85 5.74 13.25 14.65
C LEU A 85 6.73 12.98 13.50
N PRO A 86 7.88 12.35 13.76
CA PRO A 86 8.90 12.07 12.75
C PRO A 86 8.54 10.84 11.90
N ALA A 87 7.39 10.88 11.23
CA ALA A 87 6.91 9.83 10.34
C ALA A 87 6.14 10.41 9.15
N THR A 88 5.99 9.63 8.10
CA THR A 88 5.16 10.00 6.94
C THR A 88 3.75 9.49 7.15
N PHE A 89 2.74 10.27 6.80
CA PHE A 89 1.33 9.91 6.98
C PHE A 89 0.56 10.05 5.67
N HIS A 90 -0.16 9.01 5.30
CA HIS A 90 -1.09 8.97 4.18
C HIS A 90 -2.47 8.61 4.69
N PHE A 91 -3.49 9.35 4.27
CA PHE A 91 -4.87 9.16 4.70
C PHE A 91 -5.73 8.71 3.54
N TYR A 92 -6.58 7.72 3.80
CA TYR A 92 -7.47 7.13 2.81
C TYR A 92 -8.88 7.05 3.37
N PRO A 93 -9.92 7.30 2.55
CA PRO A 93 -11.29 7.10 2.97
C PRO A 93 -11.59 5.60 3.13
N ALA A 94 -12.31 5.24 4.18
CA ALA A 94 -12.86 3.91 4.34
C ALA A 94 -14.03 3.72 3.37
N GLN A 95 -13.81 2.94 2.33
CA GLN A 95 -14.80 2.61 1.33
C GLN A 95 -14.64 1.15 0.93
N LEU A 96 -15.75 0.40 1.00
CA LEU A 96 -15.80 -0.97 0.54
C LEU A 96 -16.24 -1.03 -0.92
N PRO A 97 -15.68 -1.95 -1.72
CA PRO A 97 -16.18 -2.18 -3.07
C PRO A 97 -17.57 -2.83 -3.04
N GLU A 98 -18.36 -2.57 -4.08
CA GLU A 98 -19.59 -3.34 -4.32
C GLU A 98 -19.27 -4.80 -4.63
N PRO A 99 -20.06 -5.78 -4.15
CA PRO A 99 -21.36 -5.67 -3.48
C PRO A 99 -21.30 -5.53 -1.94
N TYR A 100 -20.11 -5.39 -1.37
CA TYR A 100 -19.90 -5.52 0.08
C TYR A 100 -20.27 -4.26 0.86
N ALA A 101 -20.32 -3.10 0.20
CA ALA A 101 -20.63 -1.81 0.83
C ALA A 101 -21.99 -1.79 1.53
N HIS A 102 -22.94 -2.60 1.08
CA HIS A 102 -24.27 -2.71 1.68
C HIS A 102 -24.36 -3.72 2.83
N LEU A 103 -23.35 -4.59 3.00
CA LEU A 103 -23.37 -5.68 3.96
C LEU A 103 -22.70 -5.32 5.28
N PHE A 104 -21.72 -4.42 5.25
CA PHE A 104 -20.90 -4.06 6.40
C PHE A 104 -20.68 -2.56 6.49
N ALA A 105 -20.52 -2.05 7.71
CA ALA A 105 -19.96 -0.72 7.90
C ALA A 105 -18.53 -0.70 7.32
N PRO A 106 -18.11 0.35 6.60
CA PRO A 106 -16.90 0.33 5.77
C PRO A 106 -15.66 -0.20 6.50
N CYS A 107 -15.43 0.27 7.72
CA CYS A 107 -14.23 -0.03 8.48
C CYS A 107 -14.18 -1.43 9.09
N VAL A 108 -15.31 -2.12 9.21
CA VAL A 108 -15.37 -3.48 9.77
C VAL A 108 -14.74 -4.48 8.80
N ALA A 109 -14.93 -4.27 7.50
CA ALA A 109 -14.40 -5.14 6.46
C ALA A 109 -13.20 -4.52 5.71
N GLN A 110 -12.85 -3.25 5.97
CA GLN A 110 -11.82 -2.53 5.21
C GLN A 110 -10.47 -3.25 5.18
N ARG A 111 -10.11 -3.93 6.28
CA ARG A 111 -8.88 -4.73 6.39
C ARG A 111 -8.76 -5.79 5.28
N LEU A 112 -9.88 -6.30 4.78
CA LEU A 112 -9.91 -7.30 3.70
C LEU A 112 -9.54 -6.70 2.34
N PHE A 113 -9.65 -5.37 2.20
CA PHE A 113 -9.49 -4.63 0.94
C PHE A 113 -8.34 -3.62 0.99
N LEU A 114 -7.33 -3.84 1.85
CA LEU A 114 -6.15 -2.96 1.90
C LEU A 114 -5.42 -2.89 0.55
N HIS A 115 -5.40 -4.00 -0.19
CA HIS A 115 -4.81 -4.05 -1.52
C HIS A 115 -5.50 -3.14 -2.55
N ASP A 116 -6.78 -2.81 -2.34
CA ASP A 116 -7.52 -1.89 -3.21
C ASP A 116 -7.34 -0.43 -2.80
N VAL A 117 -7.09 -0.18 -1.50
CA VAL A 117 -6.94 1.17 -0.95
C VAL A 117 -5.51 1.69 -1.09
N LEU A 118 -4.52 0.82 -0.90
CA LEU A 118 -3.12 1.20 -0.94
C LEU A 118 -2.64 1.31 -2.39
N PRO A 119 -1.76 2.29 -2.70
CA PRO A 119 -1.23 2.43 -4.04
C PRO A 119 -0.29 1.27 -4.39
N GLU A 120 -0.23 0.89 -5.67
CA GLU A 120 0.64 -0.18 -6.18
C GLU A 120 2.14 0.05 -5.87
N SER A 121 2.54 1.29 -5.56
CA SER A 121 3.89 1.63 -5.12
C SER A 121 4.25 1.14 -3.71
N VAL A 122 3.31 0.54 -2.98
CA VAL A 122 3.51 -0.04 -1.64
C VAL A 122 3.63 -1.56 -1.79
N PRO A 123 4.84 -2.13 -1.94
CA PRO A 123 5.02 -3.54 -2.25
C PRO A 123 4.76 -4.48 -1.06
N LYS A 124 4.93 -3.97 0.16
CA LYS A 124 4.71 -4.69 1.42
C LYS A 124 4.16 -3.72 2.46
N VAL A 125 3.31 -4.21 3.34
CA VAL A 125 2.71 -3.41 4.42
C VAL A 125 2.48 -4.27 5.65
N LEU A 126 2.79 -3.74 6.83
CA LEU A 126 2.42 -4.33 8.11
C LEU A 126 1.07 -3.76 8.54
N TYR A 127 0.03 -4.59 8.50
CA TYR A 127 -1.25 -4.19 9.07
C TYR A 127 -1.29 -4.43 10.58
N VAL A 128 -1.80 -3.45 11.34
CA VAL A 128 -2.08 -3.59 12.78
C VAL A 128 -3.47 -3.05 13.15
N ASP A 129 -4.09 -3.65 14.16
CA ASP A 129 -5.35 -3.15 14.72
C ASP A 129 -5.11 -1.85 15.51
N ALA A 130 -6.09 -0.93 15.51
CA ALA A 130 -5.96 0.38 16.15
C ALA A 130 -5.66 0.33 17.66
N ASP A 131 -6.07 -0.75 18.34
CA ASP A 131 -5.85 -1.00 19.77
C ASP A 131 -4.55 -1.77 20.07
N THR A 132 -3.61 -1.79 19.13
CA THR A 132 -2.27 -2.39 19.31
C THR A 132 -1.27 -1.39 19.89
N ILE A 133 -0.37 -1.85 20.76
CA ILE A 133 0.77 -1.06 21.25
C ILE A 133 2.07 -1.79 20.90
N PHE A 134 3.04 -1.06 20.37
CA PHE A 134 4.37 -1.57 20.04
C PHE A 134 5.29 -1.43 21.25
N LEU A 135 5.95 -2.53 21.61
CA LEU A 135 6.86 -2.62 22.76
C LEU A 135 8.31 -2.92 22.35
N ASP A 136 8.54 -3.28 21.09
CA ASP A 136 9.86 -3.52 20.51
C ASP A 136 9.92 -2.84 19.13
N ASP A 137 11.12 -2.83 18.58
CA ASP A 137 11.43 -2.30 17.26
C ASP A 137 10.65 -3.04 16.15
N VAL A 138 9.89 -2.27 15.35
CA VAL A 138 9.07 -2.79 14.26
C VAL A 138 9.95 -3.38 13.15
N ALA A 139 11.19 -2.91 12.99
CA ALA A 139 12.12 -3.39 11.97
C ALA A 139 12.51 -4.87 12.13
N ARG A 140 12.16 -5.50 13.25
CA ARG A 140 12.44 -6.91 13.56
C ARG A 140 11.41 -7.90 13.00
N LEU A 141 10.29 -7.41 12.45
CA LEU A 141 9.23 -8.23 11.85
C LEU A 141 9.55 -8.58 10.39
#